data_AF-Q0SJ35-F1
#
_entry.id   AF-Q0SJ35-F1
#
_cell.length_a   1.000
_cell.length_b   1.000
_cell.length_c   1.000
_cell.angle_alpha   90.00
_cell.angle_beta   90.00
_cell.angle_gamma   90.00
#
_symmetry.space_group_name_H-M   'P 1'
#
loop_
_entity.id
_entity.type
_entity.pdbx_description
1 polymer ?
#
loop_
_entity_poly.entity_id
_entity_poly.type
_entity_poly.pdbx_seq_one_letter_code
_entity_poly.pdbx_strand_id
1 'polypeptide(L)'
;MFERFSDQARQVVVLAADIARAHHHDSLGTEHLLAGILDGGGPAAAALTAWGVTAPAIRGKLDTARTGTRSDPHRPLTHQHQRDA
;
A
#
# COMPACT_ATOMS: atom_id res chain seq x y z
N MET A 1 -15.56 5.30 4.92
CA MET A 1 -14.17 5.25 5.44
C MET A 1 -13.24 6.24 4.75
N PHE A 2 -13.29 6.40 3.41
CA PHE A 2 -12.41 7.34 2.70
C PHE A 2 -13.06 8.70 2.39
N GLU A 3 -14.06 9.12 3.17
CA GLU A 3 -14.80 10.37 2.91
C GLU A 3 -13.91 11.61 2.98
N ARG A 4 -12.78 11.55 3.72
CA ARG A 4 -11.83 12.67 3.89
C ARG A 4 -10.68 12.66 2.90
N PHE A 5 -10.58 11.66 2.03
CA PHE A 5 -9.54 11.59 1.01
C PHE A 5 -9.95 12.38 -0.22
N SER A 6 -8.99 12.84 -1.02
CA SER A 6 -9.28 13.25 -2.38
C SER A 6 -9.67 12.03 -3.23
N ASP A 7 -10.33 12.24 -4.38
CA ASP A 7 -10.60 11.16 -5.33
C ASP A 7 -9.33 10.43 -5.74
N GLN A 8 -8.25 11.19 -5.95
CA GLN A 8 -6.94 10.63 -6.29
C GLN A 8 -6.38 9.77 -5.14
N ALA A 9 -6.46 10.23 -3.88
CA ALA A 9 -5.99 9.45 -2.75
C ALA A 9 -6.81 8.18 -2.52
N ARG A 10 -8.13 8.21 -2.78
CA ARG A 10 -8.96 7.00 -2.82
C ARG A 10 -8.48 6.03 -3.88
N GLN A 11 -8.24 6.51 -5.09
CA GLN A 11 -7.77 5.69 -6.20
C GLN A 11 -6.42 5.01 -5.89
N VAL A 12 -5.49 5.73 -5.26
CA VAL A 12 -4.20 5.17 -4.83
C VAL A 12 -4.38 3.97 -3.90
N VAL A 13 -5.30 4.04 -2.94
CA VAL A 13 -5.56 2.93 -2.00
C VAL A 13 -6.16 1.72 -2.72
N VAL A 14 -7.07 1.95 -3.67
CA VAL A 14 -7.64 0.87 -4.50
C VAL A 14 -6.53 0.20 -5.33
N LEU A 15 -5.68 0.99 -5.98
CA LEU A 15 -4.54 0.47 -6.74
C LEU A 15 -3.59 -0.34 -5.85
N ALA A 16 -3.28 0.16 -4.66
CA ALA A 16 -2.43 -0.57 -3.70
C ALA A 16 -3.05 -1.92 -3.30
N ALA A 17 -4.37 -1.96 -3.07
CA ALA A 17 -5.07 -3.20 -2.72
C ALA A 17 -5.07 -4.20 -3.89
N ASP A 18 -5.24 -3.72 -5.11
CA ASP A 18 -5.16 -4.56 -6.31
C ASP A 18 -3.75 -5.13 -6.52
N ILE A 19 -2.71 -4.35 -6.26
CA ILE A 19 -1.32 -4.81 -6.32
C ILE A 19 -1.07 -5.88 -5.25
N ALA A 20 -1.47 -5.65 -3.99
CA ALA A 20 -1.32 -6.66 -2.93
C ALA A 20 -2.01 -7.99 -3.30
N ARG A 21 -3.23 -7.92 -3.86
CA ARG A 21 -3.96 -9.09 -4.35
C ARG A 21 -3.25 -9.79 -5.51
N ALA A 22 -2.72 -9.02 -6.46
CA ALA A 22 -1.98 -9.55 -7.61
C ALA A 22 -0.69 -10.27 -7.21
N HIS A 23 -0.07 -9.85 -6.09
CA HIS A 23 1.12 -10.48 -5.53
C HIS A 23 0.82 -11.51 -4.43
N HIS A 24 -0.45 -11.87 -4.22
CA HIS A 24 -0.88 -12.83 -3.19
C HIS A 24 -0.43 -12.46 -1.75
N HIS A 25 -0.39 -11.16 -1.45
CA HIS A 25 -0.07 -10.65 -0.12
C HIS A 25 -1.36 -10.44 0.69
N ASP A 26 -1.41 -11.01 1.89
CA ASP A 26 -2.57 -10.95 2.78
C ASP A 26 -2.74 -9.58 3.47
N SER A 27 -1.82 -8.64 3.24
CA SER A 27 -1.80 -7.34 3.90
C SER A 27 -1.22 -6.24 3.00
N LEU A 28 -1.75 -5.02 3.19
CA LEU A 28 -1.26 -3.81 2.55
C LEU A 28 0.02 -3.30 3.23
N GLY A 29 1.17 -3.71 2.71
CA GLY A 29 2.46 -3.10 3.02
C GLY A 29 2.67 -1.72 2.39
N THR A 30 3.68 -0.98 2.86
CA THR A 30 4.05 0.36 2.36
C THR A 30 4.46 0.37 0.88
N GLU A 31 5.03 -0.73 0.41
CA GLU A 31 5.44 -0.96 -0.97
C GLU A 31 4.25 -0.96 -1.93
N HIS A 32 3.09 -1.47 -1.51
CA HIS A 32 1.86 -1.43 -2.30
C HIS A 32 1.32 0.00 -2.42
N LEU A 33 1.37 0.77 -1.32
CA LEU A 33 0.98 2.17 -1.34
C LEU A 33 1.91 3.01 -2.22
N LEU A 34 3.22 2.82 -2.11
CA LEU A 34 4.20 3.51 -2.97
C LEU A 34 4.01 3.16 -4.43
N ALA A 35 3.77 1.89 -4.75
CA ALA A 35 3.44 1.45 -6.12
C ALA A 35 2.12 2.08 -6.60
N GLY A 36 1.08 2.08 -5.77
CA GLY A 36 -0.20 2.70 -6.08
C GLY A 36 -0.11 4.22 -6.29
N ILE A 37 0.76 4.91 -5.56
CA ILE A 37 1.04 6.35 -5.79
C ILE A 37 1.69 6.55 -7.16
N LEU A 38 2.71 5.74 -7.49
CA LEU A 38 3.43 5.85 -8.76
C LEU A 38 2.52 5.53 -9.96
N ASP A 39 1.67 4.51 -9.84
CA ASP A 39 0.72 4.13 -10.89
C ASP A 39 -0.48 5.09 -10.97
N GLY A 40 -0.87 5.71 -9.85
CA GLY A 40 -1.95 6.71 -9.78
C GLY A 40 -1.54 8.12 -10.22
N GLY A 41 -0.23 8.39 -10.35
CA GLY A 41 0.29 9.65 -10.86
C GLY A 41 0.06 10.87 -9.95
N GLY A 42 0.10 12.06 -10.57
CA GLY A 42 -0.12 13.35 -9.92
C GLY A 42 1.02 13.82 -9.00
N PRO A 43 0.76 14.79 -8.09
CA PRO A 43 1.82 15.49 -7.36
C PRO A 43 2.68 14.59 -6.48
N ALA A 44 2.08 13.60 -5.84
CA ALA A 44 2.80 12.64 -5.00
C ALA A 44 3.74 11.75 -5.84
N ALA A 45 3.28 11.26 -7.00
CA ALA A 45 4.12 10.48 -7.92
C ALA A 45 5.28 11.31 -8.48
N ALA A 46 5.01 12.57 -8.82
CA ALA A 46 6.03 13.52 -9.29
C ALA A 46 7.10 13.77 -8.21
N ALA A 47 6.68 13.95 -6.94
CA ALA A 47 7.60 14.11 -5.82
C ALA A 47 8.48 12.86 -5.61
N LEU A 48 7.89 11.66 -5.64
CA LEU A 48 8.64 10.41 -5.53
C LEU A 48 9.65 10.26 -6.68
N THR A 49 9.24 10.55 -7.90
CA THR A 49 10.10 10.48 -9.09
C THR A 49 11.26 11.48 -9.01
N ALA A 50 11.00 12.70 -8.52
CA ALA A 50 12.03 13.72 -8.31
C ALA A 50 13.09 13.30 -7.29
N TRP A 51 12.74 12.42 -6.35
CA TRP A 51 13.66 11.80 -5.39
C TRP A 51 14.30 10.50 -5.90
N GLY A 52 14.12 10.17 -7.19
CA GLY A 52 14.68 8.97 -7.80
C GLY A 52 13.95 7.67 -7.49
N VAL A 53 12.76 7.74 -6.88
CA VAL A 53 11.92 6.56 -6.65
C VAL A 53 11.17 6.24 -7.94
N THR A 54 11.39 5.05 -8.48
CA THR A 54 10.78 4.62 -9.75
C THR A 54 9.88 3.40 -9.57
N ALA A 55 8.85 3.28 -10.41
CA ALA A 55 7.94 2.14 -10.38
C ALA A 55 8.67 0.78 -10.52
N PRO A 56 9.66 0.61 -11.42
CA PRO A 56 10.44 -0.63 -11.49
C PRO A 56 11.17 -0.97 -10.18
N ALA A 57 11.76 0.04 -9.51
CA ALA A 57 12.48 -0.17 -8.26
C ALA A 57 11.55 -0.62 -7.12
N ILE A 58 10.32 -0.08 -7.07
CA ILE A 58 9.31 -0.51 -6.10
C ILE A 58 8.76 -1.90 -6.45
N ARG A 59 8.48 -2.18 -7.72
CA ARG A 59 7.97 -3.48 -8.16
C ARG A 59 8.93 -4.63 -7.86
N GLY A 60 10.23 -4.43 -8.03
CA GLY A 60 11.23 -5.43 -7.62
C GLY A 60 11.22 -5.73 -6.12
N LYS A 61 10.73 -4.80 -5.27
CA LYS A 61 10.55 -5.07 -3.85
C LYS A 61 9.31 -5.89 -3.54
N LEU A 62 8.26 -5.82 -4.35
CA LEU A 62 7.02 -6.58 -4.16
C LEU A 62 7.31 -8.09 -4.18
N ASP A 63 8.14 -8.56 -5.10
CA ASP A 63 8.48 -9.99 -5.22
C ASP A 63 9.30 -10.51 -4.03
N THR A 64 10.02 -9.62 -3.35
CA THR A 64 10.86 -9.95 -2.19
C THR A 64 10.20 -9.62 -0.85
N ALA A 65 9.04 -8.94 -0.88
CA ALA A 65 8.30 -8.54 0.30
C ALA A 65 7.67 -9.79 0.90
N ARG A 66 8.43 -10.47 1.77
CA ARG A 66 7.90 -11.61 2.51
C ARG A 66 6.82 -11.08 3.45
N THR A 67 5.57 -11.33 3.12
CA THR A 67 4.44 -11.13 4.04
C THR A 67 4.68 -12.04 5.25
N GLY A 68 5.20 -11.47 6.34
CA GLY A 68 5.39 -12.14 7.61
C GLY A 68 6.85 -12.37 8.03
N THR A 69 7.12 -12.06 9.31
CA THR A 69 8.29 -12.43 10.15
C THR A 69 9.48 -11.47 10.32
N ARG A 70 9.27 -10.14 10.31
CA ARG A 70 10.15 -9.30 11.15
C ARG A 70 9.45 -8.07 11.69
N SER A 71 8.96 -8.22 12.92
CA SER A 71 8.59 -7.16 13.85
C SER A 71 7.55 -6.17 13.33
N ASP A 72 6.26 -6.52 13.47
CA ASP A 72 5.18 -5.55 13.28
C ASP A 72 4.66 -5.07 14.64
N PRO A 73 5.08 -3.89 15.14
CA PRO A 73 4.44 -3.24 16.29
C PRO A 73 3.07 -2.65 15.95
N HIS A 74 2.61 -2.69 14.70
CA HIS A 74 1.33 -2.13 14.27
C HIS A 74 0.38 -3.18 13.68
N ARG A 75 -0.23 -3.93 14.58
CA ARG A 75 -1.47 -4.69 14.34
C ARG A 75 -2.53 -3.76 13.69
N PRO A 76 -3.10 -4.08 12.51
CA PRO A 76 -4.16 -3.28 11.90
C PRO A 76 -5.46 -3.31 12.72
N LEU A 77 -6.25 -2.23 12.62
CA LEU A 77 -7.48 -1.92 13.37
C LEU A 77 -8.68 -2.85 13.08
N THR A 78 -8.47 -4.06 12.57
CA THR A 78 -9.53 -4.89 11.97
C THR A 78 -10.11 -5.99 12.87
N HIS A 79 -9.85 -5.98 14.18
CA HIS A 79 -10.60 -6.83 15.13
C HIS A 79 -10.91 -6.09 16.43
N GLN A 80 -11.99 -5.31 16.44
CA GLN A 80 -12.66 -4.83 17.67
C GLN A 80 -14.19 -5.01 17.57
N HIS A 81 -14.64 -6.12 16.99
CA HIS A 81 -16.01 -6.59 17.21
C HIS A 81 -16.06 -8.12 17.26
N GLN A 82 -16.71 -8.59 18.32
CA GLN A 82 -17.06 -9.97 18.69
C GLN A 82 -15.96 -10.85 19.29
N ARG A 83 -16.26 -11.30 20.53
CA ARG A 83 -15.61 -12.27 21.44
C ARG A 83 -14.81 -11.53 22.52
N ASP A 84 -15.25 -11.40 23.76
CA ASP A 84 -15.96 -12.37 24.62
C ASP A 84 -16.79 -11.71 25.75
N ALA A 85 -17.71 -12.52 26.28
CA ALA A 85 -18.65 -12.36 27.42
C ALA A 85 -20.01 -11.70 27.13
#